data_AF-A0AA37TYE0-F1
#
_entry.id   AF-A0AA37TYE0-F1
#
_cell.length_a   1.000
_cell.length_b   1.000
_cell.length_c   1.000
_cell.angle_alpha   90.00
_cell.angle_beta   90.00
_cell.angle_gamma   90.00
#
_symmetry.space_group_name_H-M   'P 1'
#
loop_
_entity.id
_entity.type
_entity.pdbx_description
1 polymer ?
#
loop_
_entity_poly.entity_id
_entity_poly.type
_entity_poly.pdbx_seq_one_letter_code
_entity_poly.pdbx_strand_id
1 'polypeptide(L)'
;MRNARLSDKTVARVVKRYVRLIGLEQRHYAGHSLRAGLATSAAMAGVSERDIMAQTGHKSPMMVRRYIRDSNLFHANAAARIGL
;
A
#
# COMPACT_ATOMS: atom_id res chain seq x y z
N MET A 1 -2.38 -8.23 -33.73
CA MET A 1 -3.04 -8.61 -32.46
C MET A 1 -3.58 -7.35 -31.81
N ARG A 2 -4.89 -7.26 -31.51
CA ARG A 2 -5.42 -6.10 -30.79
C ARG A 2 -4.86 -6.13 -29.36
N ASN A 3 -4.08 -5.12 -29.01
CA ASN A 3 -3.50 -4.94 -27.69
C ASN A 3 -4.62 -4.51 -26.71
N ALA A 4 -5.45 -5.47 -26.32
CA ALA A 4 -6.59 -5.22 -25.44
C ALA A 4 -6.10 -4.97 -24.01
N ARG A 5 -6.47 -3.83 -23.45
CA ARG A 5 -6.18 -3.49 -22.06
C ARG A 5 -6.82 -4.53 -21.13
N LEU A 6 -6.09 -4.93 -20.10
CA LEU A 6 -6.64 -5.76 -19.04
C LEU A 6 -7.72 -4.99 -18.27
N SER A 7 -8.80 -5.68 -17.91
CA SER A 7 -9.78 -5.14 -16.98
C SER A 7 -9.25 -5.17 -15.54
N ASP A 8 -9.74 -4.24 -14.73
CA ASP A 8 -9.58 -4.19 -13.28
C ASP A 8 -9.91 -5.54 -12.61
N LYS A 9 -10.99 -6.20 -13.04
CA LYS A 9 -11.41 -7.52 -12.54
C LYS A 9 -10.37 -8.60 -12.84
N THR A 10 -9.70 -8.51 -13.98
CA THR A 10 -8.66 -9.48 -14.37
C THR A 10 -7.42 -9.31 -13.50
N VAL A 11 -7.00 -8.06 -13.28
CA VAL A 11 -5.90 -7.75 -12.34
C VAL A 11 -6.24 -8.24 -10.93
N ALA A 12 -7.45 -7.95 -10.43
CA ALA A 12 -7.88 -8.41 -9.11
C ALA A 12 -7.85 -9.95 -8.98
N ARG A 13 -8.32 -10.69 -10.00
CA ARG A 13 -8.27 -12.16 -10.02
C ARG A 13 -6.84 -12.69 -9.96
N VAL A 14 -5.91 -12.08 -10.69
CA VAL A 14 -4.48 -12.47 -10.66
C VAL A 14 -3.90 -12.25 -9.27
N VAL A 15 -4.10 -11.07 -8.67
CA VAL A 15 -3.62 -10.76 -7.32
C VAL A 15 -4.16 -11.77 -6.30
N LYS A 16 -5.48 -11.99 -6.29
CA LYS A 16 -6.12 -12.93 -5.36
C LYS A 16 -5.61 -14.36 -5.51
N ARG A 17 -5.37 -14.81 -6.75
CA ARG A 17 -4.80 -16.13 -7.02
C ARG A 17 -3.44 -16.29 -6.32
N TYR A 18 -2.53 -15.34 -6.48
CA TYR A 18 -1.20 -15.43 -5.88
C TYR A 18 -1.21 -15.26 -4.36
N VAL A 19 -2.06 -14.36 -3.84
CA VAL A 19 -2.26 -14.19 -2.40
C VAL A 19 -2.73 -15.49 -1.75
N ARG A 20 -3.65 -16.22 -2.39
CA ARG A 20 -4.09 -17.54 -1.92
C ARG A 20 -2.96 -18.58 -1.93
N LEU A 21 -2.07 -18.54 -2.93
CA LEU A 21 -0.94 -19.48 -3.03
C LEU A 21 0.08 -19.30 -1.90
N ILE A 22 0.23 -18.09 -1.37
CA ILE A 22 1.09 -17.81 -0.21
C ILE A 22 0.37 -17.92 1.14
N GLY A 23 -0.84 -18.53 1.16
CA GLY A 23 -1.59 -18.80 2.39
C GLY A 23 -2.28 -17.59 3.02
N LEU A 24 -2.35 -16.45 2.32
CA LEU A 24 -3.01 -15.25 2.82
C LEU A 24 -4.49 -15.20 2.42
N GLU A 25 -5.26 -14.46 3.22
CA GLU A 25 -6.69 -14.28 3.01
C GLU A 25 -6.92 -13.32 1.82
N GLN A 26 -7.48 -13.83 0.71
CA GLN A 26 -7.61 -13.08 -0.55
C GLN A 26 -8.67 -11.96 -0.56
N ARG A 27 -9.60 -11.89 0.40
CA ARG A 27 -10.64 -10.84 0.44
C ARG A 27 -10.02 -9.48 0.78
N HIS A 28 -8.90 -9.46 1.49
CA HIS A 28 -8.17 -8.24 1.82
C HIS A 28 -7.27 -7.70 0.69
N TYR A 29 -7.08 -8.44 -0.41
CA TYR A 29 -6.09 -8.08 -1.44
C TYR A 29 -6.70 -7.84 -2.83
N ALA A 30 -6.34 -6.70 -3.41
CA ALA A 30 -6.61 -6.26 -4.78
C ALA A 30 -5.71 -5.07 -5.14
N GLY A 31 -5.89 -4.46 -6.31
CA GLY A 31 -5.09 -3.31 -6.75
C GLY A 31 -5.04 -2.16 -5.75
N HIS A 32 -6.15 -1.84 -5.08
CA HIS A 32 -6.19 -0.77 -4.08
C HIS A 32 -5.33 -1.09 -2.84
N SER A 33 -5.40 -2.32 -2.31
CA SER A 33 -4.58 -2.74 -1.17
C SER A 33 -3.07 -2.69 -1.48
N LEU A 34 -2.69 -3.04 -2.72
CA LEU A 34 -1.27 -3.00 -3.13
C LEU A 34 -0.76 -1.57 -3.22
N ARG A 35 -1.61 -0.65 -3.69
CA ARG A 35 -1.31 0.79 -3.71
C ARG A 35 -1.17 1.35 -2.29
N ALA A 36 -2.03 0.94 -1.36
CA ALA A 36 -1.92 1.30 0.05
C ALA A 36 -0.60 0.78 0.65
N GLY A 37 -0.29 -0.51 0.43
CA GLY A 37 0.97 -1.12 0.86
C GLY A 37 2.19 -0.39 0.30
N LEU A 38 2.19 0.00 -0.97
CA LEU A 38 3.25 0.82 -1.57
C LEU A 38 3.45 2.14 -0.83
N ALA A 39 2.37 2.87 -0.55
CA ALA A 39 2.45 4.15 0.16
C ALA A 39 2.98 3.99 1.59
N THR A 40 2.51 2.97 2.32
CA THR A 40 2.98 2.64 3.67
C THR A 40 4.46 2.26 3.65
N SER A 41 4.89 1.36 2.76
CA SER A 41 6.29 0.93 2.68
C SER A 41 7.23 2.07 2.26
N ALA A 42 6.81 2.94 1.35
CA ALA A 42 7.60 4.12 0.97
C ALA A 42 7.75 5.11 2.14
N ALA A 43 6.67 5.34 2.89
CA ALA A 43 6.72 6.18 4.09
C ALA A 43 7.66 5.58 5.15
N MET A 44 7.60 4.26 5.38
CA MET A 44 8.50 3.54 6.29
C MET A 44 9.97 3.67 5.88
N ALA A 45 10.25 3.70 4.57
CA ALA A 45 11.58 3.89 4.03
C ALA A 45 12.05 5.37 4.05
N GLY A 46 11.28 6.29 4.63
CA GLY A 46 11.63 7.71 4.72
C GLY A 46 11.48 8.48 3.40
N VAL A 47 10.81 7.92 2.39
CA VAL A 47 10.51 8.63 1.14
C VAL A 47 9.60 9.82 1.43
N SER A 48 9.86 10.95 0.78
CA SER A 48 9.13 12.20 1.05
C SER A 48 7.64 12.06 0.71
N GLU A 49 6.77 12.75 1.47
CA GLU A 49 5.32 12.80 1.19
C GLU A 49 5.06 13.22 -0.26
N ARG A 50 5.85 14.18 -0.78
CA ARG A 50 5.73 14.70 -2.14
C ARG A 50 5.98 13.63 -3.20
N ASP A 51 7.02 12.82 -3.03
CA ASP A 51 7.37 11.77 -4.01
C ASP A 51 6.35 10.63 -3.97
N ILE A 52 5.90 10.26 -2.77
CA ILE A 52 4.80 9.28 -2.61
C ILE A 52 3.54 9.80 -3.30
N MET A 53 3.19 11.07 -3.09
CA MET A 53 2.05 11.72 -3.75
C MET A 53 2.20 11.75 -5.26
N ALA A 54 3.37 12.06 -5.80
CA ALA A 54 3.63 12.08 -7.24
C ALA A 54 3.47 10.68 -7.87
N GLN A 55 4.04 9.65 -7.25
CA GLN A 55 3.95 8.27 -7.73
C GLN A 55 2.53 7.71 -7.68
N THR A 56 1.81 8.02 -6.61
CA THR A 56 0.45 7.51 -6.42
C THR A 56 -0.61 8.41 -7.06
N GLY A 57 -0.35 9.70 -7.28
CA GLY A 57 -1.35 10.65 -7.76
C GLY A 57 -2.32 11.12 -6.67
N HIS A 58 -1.89 11.13 -5.41
CA HIS A 58 -2.67 11.78 -4.34
C HIS A 58 -2.57 13.31 -4.47
N LYS A 59 -3.72 13.99 -4.49
CA LYS A 59 -3.78 15.46 -4.56
C LYS A 59 -3.65 16.15 -3.20
N SER A 60 -3.90 15.41 -2.11
CA SER A 60 -3.88 15.94 -0.75
C SER A 60 -2.89 15.17 0.11
N PRO A 61 -1.98 15.85 0.84
CA PRO A 61 -1.08 15.24 1.81
C PRO A 61 -1.83 14.49 2.91
N MET A 62 -3.03 14.94 3.29
CA MET A 62 -3.85 14.27 4.32
C MET A 62 -4.18 12.83 3.96
N MET A 63 -4.33 12.53 2.66
CA MET A 63 -4.60 11.17 2.20
C MET A 63 -3.39 10.26 2.38
N VAL A 64 -2.18 10.77 2.14
CA VAL A 64 -0.93 10.02 2.30
C VAL A 64 -0.57 9.83 3.78
N ARG A 65 -0.81 10.86 4.61
CA ARG A 65 -0.56 10.80 6.06
C ARG A 65 -1.28 9.69 6.80
N ARG A 66 -2.40 9.17 6.27
CA ARG A 66 -3.06 7.99 6.86
C ARG A 66 -2.12 6.78 6.85
N TYR A 67 -1.42 6.55 5.74
CA TYR A 67 -0.44 5.46 5.63
C TYR A 67 0.80 5.68 6.51
N ILE A 68 1.19 6.94 6.73
CA ILE A 68 2.33 7.30 7.60
C ILE A 68 2.01 7.06 9.08
N ARG A 69 0.78 7.39 9.52
CA ARG A 69 0.34 7.13 10.88
C ARG A 69 0.33 5.63 11.16
N ASP A 70 -0.21 4.85 10.22
CA ASP A 70 -0.22 3.40 10.32
C ASP A 70 1.21 2.84 10.40
N SER A 71 2.16 3.34 9.61
CA SER A 71 3.57 2.93 9.74
C SER A 71 4.22 3.33 11.07
N ASN A 72 3.91 4.52 11.59
CA ASN A 72 4.48 5.00 12.85
C ASN A 72 3.99 4.19 14.06
N LEU A 73 2.79 3.59 14.00
CA LEU A 73 2.33 2.66 15.04
C LEU A 73 3.27 1.45 15.19
N PHE A 74 3.93 1.02 14.11
CA PHE A 74 4.82 -0.14 14.12
C PHE A 74 6.30 0.21 14.37
N HIS A 75 6.77 1.41 14.02
CA HIS A 75 8.21 1.77 14.10
C HIS A 75 8.55 2.96 14.99
N ALA A 76 7.63 3.91 15.18
CA ALA A 76 7.88 5.17 15.88
C ALA A 76 6.88 5.39 17.03
N ASN A 77 6.38 4.30 17.60
CA ASN A 77 5.52 4.37 18.77
C ASN A 77 6.39 4.79 19.97
N ALA A 78 5.92 5.77 20.74
CA ALA A 78 6.67 6.32 21.87
C ALA A 78 6.98 5.28 22.95
N ALA A 79 6.07 4.30 23.14
CA ALA A 79 6.26 3.16 24.04
C ALA A 79 7.46 2.28 23.62
N ALA A 80 7.57 1.94 22.33
CA ALA A 80 8.69 1.18 21.77
C ALA A 80 10.02 1.94 21.90
N ARG A 81 10.01 3.29 21.86
CA ARG A 81 11.21 4.12 22.08
C ARG A 81 11.63 4.20 23.55
N ILE A 82 10.76 3.86 24.50
CA ILE A 82 11.05 3.83 25.95
C ILE A 82 11.02 2.40 26.53
N GLY A 83 10.89 1.37 25.69
CA GLY A 83 10.97 -0.04 26.10
C GLY A 83 9.70 -0.64 26.71
N LEU A 84 8.53 -0.10 26.39
CA LEU A 84 7.20 -0.64 26.74
C LEU A 84 6.51 -1.27 25.53
#